data_AF-A0A3Q9UN71-F1
#
_entry.id   AF-A0A3Q9UN71-F1
#
_cell.length_a   1.000
_cell.length_b   1.000
_cell.length_c   1.000
_cell.angle_alpha   90.00
_cell.angle_beta   90.00
_cell.angle_gamma   90.00
#
_symmetry.space_group_name_H-M   'P 1'
#
loop_
_entity.id
_entity.type
_entity.pdbx_description
1 polymer ?
#
loop_
_entity_poly.entity_id
_entity_poly.type
_entity_poly.pdbx_seq_one_letter_code
_entity_poly.pdbx_strand_id
1 'polypeptide(L)'
;MRPDVLSSAVAAPFAVFDGHEAFPTLAAKAARLAFGVAEAQAFEDGNKRLALESALLFLEINGAVLDMSQDHAAHLIWSVATKDVSLDQLIIEFSSCITISTV
;
A
#
# COMPACT_ATOMS: atom_id res chain seq x y z
N MET A 1 -20.68 -1.93 1.80
CA MET A 1 -19.45 -1.16 1.47
C MET A 1 -19.46 0.12 2.28
N ARG A 2 -18.34 0.47 2.96
CA ARG A 2 -18.17 1.73 3.70
C ARG A 2 -17.30 2.70 2.87
N PRO A 3 -17.91 3.61 2.09
CA PRO A 3 -17.17 4.43 1.12
C PRO A 3 -16.28 5.48 1.80
N ASP A 4 -16.70 6.00 2.95
CA ASP A 4 -16.01 7.00 3.77
C ASP A 4 -14.62 6.54 4.23
N VAL A 5 -14.53 5.33 4.81
CA VAL A 5 -13.25 4.76 5.27
C VAL A 5 -12.32 4.43 4.10
N LEU A 6 -12.88 4.03 2.95
CA LEU A 6 -12.10 3.75 1.76
C LEU A 6 -11.53 5.04 1.15
N SER A 7 -12.34 6.09 1.03
CA SER A 7 -11.88 7.40 0.55
C SER A 7 -10.76 7.96 1.43
N SER A 8 -10.86 7.80 2.76
CA SER A 8 -9.80 8.20 3.68
C SER A 8 -8.51 7.39 3.46
N ALA A 9 -8.62 6.06 3.30
CA ALA A 9 -7.48 5.19 3.04
C ALA A 9 -6.74 5.54 1.73
N VAL A 10 -7.48 5.89 0.67
CA VAL A 10 -6.93 6.27 -0.64
C VAL A 10 -6.31 7.68 -0.62
N ALA A 11 -6.83 8.59 0.21
CA ALA A 11 -6.27 9.94 0.34
C ALA A 11 -4.98 9.96 1.18
N ALA A 12 -4.84 9.06 2.16
CA ALA A 12 -3.74 9.05 3.11
C ALA A 12 -2.30 9.02 2.53
N PRO A 13 -1.99 8.30 1.43
CA PRO A 13 -0.67 8.33 0.79
C PRO A 13 -0.23 9.73 0.31
N PHE A 14 -1.19 10.61 0.03
CA PHE A 14 -0.95 11.96 -0.49
C PHE A 14 -1.07 13.04 0.59
N ALA A 15 -1.12 12.64 1.85
CA ALA A 15 -1.19 13.57 2.97
C ALA A 15 0.06 14.47 3.00
N VAL A 16 -0.15 15.75 3.28
CA VAL A 16 0.90 16.77 3.43
C VAL A 16 0.84 17.30 4.86
N PHE A 17 1.99 17.35 5.52
CA PHE A 17 2.15 17.92 6.85
C PHE A 17 3.25 18.98 6.81
N ASP A 18 2.91 20.18 7.28
CA ASP A 18 3.83 21.34 7.30
C ASP A 18 4.48 21.64 5.93
N GLY A 19 3.69 21.50 4.85
CA GLY A 19 4.17 21.71 3.49
C GLY A 19 5.01 20.57 2.89
N HIS A 20 5.25 19.49 3.64
CA HIS A 20 6.00 18.32 3.20
C HIS A 20 5.09 17.10 3.02
N GLU A 21 5.31 16.31 1.97
CA GLU A 21 4.62 15.03 1.80
C GLU A 21 4.94 14.09 2.97
N ALA A 22 3.92 13.52 3.59
CA ALA A 22 4.10 12.55 4.67
C ALA A 22 4.76 11.25 4.18
N PHE A 23 4.57 10.92 2.90
CA PHE A 23 5.12 9.74 2.25
C PHE A 23 5.86 10.16 0.97
N PRO A 24 7.15 10.53 1.04
CA PRO A 24 7.85 11.16 -0.08
C PRO A 24 8.28 10.21 -1.21
N THR A 25 8.24 8.88 -0.99
CA THR A 25 8.67 7.89 -1.98
C THR A 25 7.49 7.10 -2.55
N LEU A 26 7.61 6.57 -3.77
CA LEU A 26 6.60 5.71 -4.38
C LEU A 26 6.32 4.47 -3.51
N ALA A 27 7.37 3.84 -2.97
CA ALA A 27 7.24 2.72 -2.05
C ALA A 27 6.46 3.10 -0.79
N ALA A 28 6.74 4.27 -0.20
CA ALA A 28 6.02 4.73 0.98
C ALA A 28 4.54 5.02 0.70
N LYS A 29 4.22 5.63 -0.45
CA LYS A 29 2.85 5.88 -0.89
C LYS A 29 2.10 4.56 -1.14
N ALA A 30 2.72 3.62 -1.84
CA ALA A 30 2.16 2.30 -2.11
C ALA A 30 1.90 1.51 -0.81
N ALA A 31 2.87 1.47 0.11
CA ALA A 31 2.73 0.82 1.40
C ALA A 31 1.61 1.46 2.23
N ARG A 32 1.53 2.80 2.27
CA ARG A 32 0.47 3.50 2.99
C ARG A 32 -0.92 3.20 2.43
N LEU A 33 -1.04 3.09 1.10
CA LEU A 33 -2.27 2.76 0.40
C LEU A 33 -2.71 1.34 0.76
N ALA A 34 -1.82 0.36 0.59
CA ALA A 34 -2.07 -1.03 0.94
C ALA A 34 -2.48 -1.17 2.41
N PHE A 35 -1.72 -0.56 3.33
CA PHE A 35 -2.00 -0.61 4.76
C PHE A 35 -3.38 -0.04 5.09
N GLY A 36 -3.71 1.14 4.56
CA GLY A 36 -5.00 1.78 4.80
C GLY A 36 -6.17 0.96 4.27
N VAL A 37 -6.06 0.42 3.05
CA VAL A 37 -7.13 -0.38 2.45
C VAL A 37 -7.30 -1.73 3.17
N ALA A 38 -6.20 -2.35 3.61
CA ALA A 38 -6.22 -3.60 4.35
C ALA A 38 -6.94 -3.45 5.71
N GLU A 39 -6.73 -2.32 6.41
CA GLU A 39 -7.36 -2.05 7.70
C GLU A 39 -8.76 -1.43 7.61
N ALA A 40 -9.10 -0.77 6.50
CA ALA A 40 -10.35 -0.01 6.38
C ALA A 40 -11.62 -0.87 6.55
N GLN A 41 -11.54 -2.20 6.44
CA GLN A 41 -12.70 -3.12 6.46
C GLN A 41 -13.88 -2.54 5.66
N ALA A 42 -13.61 -2.01 4.47
CA ALA A 42 -14.58 -1.29 3.66
C ALA A 42 -15.59 -2.24 3.01
N PHE A 43 -15.17 -3.48 2.75
CA PHE A 43 -15.96 -4.56 2.15
C PHE A 43 -16.14 -5.73 3.12
N GLU A 44 -17.17 -6.55 2.89
CA GLU A 44 -17.41 -7.80 3.66
C GLU A 44 -16.28 -8.81 3.48
N ASP A 45 -15.74 -8.91 2.26
CA ASP A 45 -14.55 -9.69 1.92
C ASP A 45 -13.73 -8.96 0.85
N GLY A 46 -12.47 -9.35 0.67
CA GLY A 46 -11.62 -8.90 -0.42
C GLY A 46 -10.75 -7.68 -0.11
N ASN A 47 -10.85 -7.07 1.08
CA ASN A 47 -10.04 -5.89 1.44
C ASN A 47 -8.53 -6.13 1.25
N LYS A 48 -8.05 -7.33 1.56
CA LYS A 48 -6.62 -7.70 1.42
C LYS A 48 -6.20 -7.80 -0.05
N ARG A 49 -7.04 -8.40 -0.89
CA ARG A 49 -6.80 -8.49 -2.35
C ARG A 49 -6.82 -7.09 -2.96
N LEU A 50 -7.82 -6.28 -2.61
CA LEU A 50 -7.91 -4.90 -3.07
C LEU A 50 -6.71 -4.06 -2.61
N ALA A 51 -6.26 -4.23 -1.37
CA ALA A 51 -5.09 -3.53 -0.83
C ALA A 51 -3.83 -3.81 -1.64
N LEU A 52 -3.55 -5.10 -1.92
CA LEU A 52 -2.40 -5.50 -2.71
C LEU A 52 -2.49 -4.97 -4.15
N GLU A 53 -3.59 -5.24 -4.84
CA GLU A 53 -3.79 -4.84 -6.23
C GLU A 53 -3.75 -3.32 -6.40
N SER A 54 -4.33 -2.56 -5.47
CA SER A 54 -4.30 -1.09 -5.52
C SER A 54 -2.87 -0.54 -5.39
N ALA A 55 -2.04 -1.15 -4.54
CA ALA A 55 -0.65 -0.75 -4.38
C ALA A 55 0.21 -1.13 -5.60
N LEU A 56 0.01 -2.33 -6.16
CA LEU A 56 0.70 -2.77 -7.38
C LEU A 56 0.35 -1.88 -8.58
N LEU A 57 -0.94 -1.63 -8.79
CA LEU A 57 -1.42 -0.75 -9.87
C LEU A 57 -0.92 0.68 -9.70
N PHE A 58 -0.89 1.19 -8.46
CA PHE A 58 -0.32 2.51 -8.17
C PHE A 58 1.16 2.57 -8.59
N LEU A 59 1.96 1.55 -8.27
CA LEU A 59 3.35 1.51 -8.67
C LEU A 59 3.50 1.42 -10.19
N GLU A 60 2.72 0.55 -10.84
CA GLU A 60 2.78 0.35 -12.30
C GLU A 60 2.47 1.64 -13.08
N ILE A 61 1.43 2.38 -12.68
CA ILE A 61 1.08 3.67 -13.29
C ILE A 61 2.20 4.71 -13.09
N ASN A 62 2.99 4.59 -12.03
CA ASN A 62 4.15 5.44 -11.76
C ASN A 62 5.47 4.90 -12.34
N GLY A 63 5.42 3.86 -13.18
CA GLY A 63 6.62 3.27 -13.79
C GLY A 63 7.49 2.50 -12.81
N ALA A 64 6.92 1.98 -11.72
CA ALA A 64 7.61 1.16 -10.74
C ALA A 64 6.93 -0.21 -10.60
N VAL A 65 7.70 -1.22 -10.18
CA VAL A 65 7.18 -2.56 -9.86
C VAL A 65 7.81 -3.05 -8.56
N LEU A 66 7.13 -3.97 -7.86
CA LEU A 66 7.72 -4.68 -6.73
C LEU A 66 8.36 -5.97 -7.25
N ASP A 67 9.67 -6.08 -7.10
CA ASP A 67 10.44 -7.31 -7.32
C ASP A 67 10.29 -8.23 -6.10
N MET A 68 9.09 -8.79 -5.96
CA MET A 68 8.78 -9.82 -4.97
C MET A 68 7.73 -10.78 -5.54
N SER A 69 7.72 -12.01 -5.06
CA SER A 69 6.70 -12.97 -5.48
C SER A 69 5.31 -12.52 -5.02
N GLN A 70 4.29 -12.87 -5.80
CA GLN A 70 2.90 -12.60 -5.46
C GLN A 70 2.51 -13.22 -4.10
N ASP A 71 3.00 -14.42 -3.81
CA ASP A 71 2.78 -15.09 -2.52
C ASP A 71 3.40 -14.32 -1.35
N HIS A 72 4.61 -13.78 -1.53
CA HIS A 72 5.27 -12.98 -0.50
C HIS A 72 4.51 -11.67 -0.26
N ALA A 73 4.13 -10.97 -1.33
CA ALA A 73 3.34 -9.75 -1.24
C ALA A 73 1.98 -9.99 -0.57
N ALA A 74 1.29 -11.08 -0.93
CA ALA A 74 0.02 -11.48 -0.32
C ALA A 74 0.18 -11.80 1.17
N HIS A 75 1.26 -12.49 1.56
CA HIS A 75 1.57 -12.77 2.95
C HIS A 75 1.82 -11.49 3.75
N LEU A 76 2.60 -10.54 3.23
CA LEU A 76 2.83 -9.24 3.88
C LEU A 76 1.52 -8.48 4.14
N ILE A 77 0.64 -8.38 3.13
CA ILE A 77 -0.66 -7.72 3.29
C ILE A 77 -1.57 -8.47 4.27
N TRP A 78 -1.48 -9.81 4.30
CA TRP A 78 -2.19 -10.59 5.30
C TRP A 78 -1.70 -10.26 6.72
N SER A 79 -0.39 -10.17 6.92
CA SER A 79 0.24 -9.83 8.21
C SER A 79 -0.09 -8.42 8.70
N VAL A 80 -0.38 -7.48 7.80
CA VAL A 80 -0.93 -6.17 8.16
C VAL A 80 -2.30 -6.32 8.82
N ALA A 81 -3.19 -7.13 8.22
CA ALA A 81 -4.54 -7.33 8.75
C ALA A 81 -4.57 -8.08 10.10
N THR A 82 -3.54 -8.89 10.40
CA THR A 82 -3.36 -9.53 11.71
C THR A 82 -2.61 -8.66 12.72
N LYS A 83 -2.16 -7.45 12.32
CA LYS A 83 -1.36 -6.51 13.12
C LYS A 83 0.03 -7.01 13.49
N ASP A 84 0.55 -7.98 12.75
CA ASP A 84 1.90 -8.50 12.93
C ASP A 84 2.96 -7.63 12.23
N VAL A 85 2.54 -6.84 11.22
CA VAL A 85 3.39 -5.93 10.46
C VAL A 85 2.92 -4.49 10.63
N SER A 86 3.84 -3.61 11.02
CA SER A 86 3.59 -2.16 11.10
C SER A 86 3.70 -1.49 9.73
N LEU A 87 3.15 -0.28 9.62
CA LEU A 87 3.30 0.54 8.42
C LEU A 87 4.78 0.76 8.07
N ASP A 88 5.62 1.07 9.05
CA ASP A 88 7.06 1.32 8.83
C ASP A 88 7.77 0.08 8.28
N GLN A 89 7.45 -1.11 8.79
CA GLN A 89 7.98 -2.37 8.28
C GLN A 89 7.54 -2.60 6.83
N LEU A 90 6.26 -2.37 6.51
CA LEU A 90 5.76 -2.50 5.14
C LEU A 90 6.46 -1.51 4.19
N ILE A 91 6.71 -0.28 4.63
CA ILE A 91 7.45 0.72 3.85
C ILE A 91 8.88 0.23 3.57
N ILE A 92 9.56 -0.35 4.56
CA ILE A 92 10.92 -0.88 4.40
C ILE A 92 10.93 -2.02 3.38
N GLU A 93 10.02 -2.99 3.50
CA GLU A 93 9.91 -4.12 2.57
C GLU A 93 9.57 -3.68 1.14
N PHE A 94 8.67 -2.69 0.99
CA PHE A 94 8.37 -2.16 -0.35
C PHE A 94 9.56 -1.40 -0.92
N SER A 95 10.29 -0.66 -0.08
CA SER A 95 11.46 0.11 -0.50
C SER A 95 12.65 -0.77 -0.87
N SER A 96 12.77 -1.98 -0.31
CA SER A 96 13.85 -2.93 -0.63
C SER A 96 13.61 -3.67 -1.95
N CYS A 97 12.34 -3.84 -2.34
CA CYS A 97 11.95 -4.58 -3.55
C CYS A 97 11.50 -3.68 -4.71
N ILE A 98 11.37 -2.37 -4.53
CA ILE A 98 10.90 -1.50 -5.62
C ILE A 98 11.96 -1.35 -6.71
N THR A 99 11.56 -1.54 -7.96
CA THR A 99 12.39 -1.28 -9.14
C THR A 99 11.66 -0.36 -10.11
N ILE A 100 12.40 0.50 -10.80
CA ILE A 100 11.86 1.38 -11.83
C ILE A 100 11.77 0.57 -13.13
N SER A 101 10.56 0.43 -13.65
CA SER A 101 10.34 -0.15 -14.97
C SER A 101 10.81 0.86 -16.02
N THR A 102 11.98 0.59 -16.59
CA THR A 102 12.44 1.31 -17.78
C THR A 102 11.80 0.63 -18.98
N VAL A 103 10.83 1.32 -19.58
CA VAL A 103 10.28 0.94 -20.90
C VAL A 103 11.23 1.41 -21.99
#